data_AF-A0A950MG90-F1
#
_entry.id   AF-A0A950MG90-F1
#
_cell.length_a   1.000
_cell.length_b   1.000
_cell.length_c   1.000
_cell.angle_alpha   90.00
_cell.angle_beta   90.00
_cell.angle_gamma   90.00
#
_symmetry.space_group_name_H-M   'P 1'
#
loop_
_entity.id
_entity.type
_entity.pdbx_description
1 polymer ?
#
loop_
_entity_poly.entity_id
_entity_poly.type
_entity_poly.pdbx_seq_one_letter_code
_entity_poly.pdbx_strand_id
1 'polypeptide(L)'
;MIDTIDVRPEEQLDVARLEPYLREHLPGAQGPFTLRQFGGGHANLTYLVRFGEHEYVVRRPPLGPVPPGAHDMRREYRVLSTLHAGF
;
A
#
# COMPACT_ATOMS: atom_id res chain seq x y z
N MET A 1 2.47 11.02 15.69
CA MET A 1 1.19 11.27 15.00
C MET A 1 1.32 10.66 13.62
N ILE A 2 0.52 9.66 13.27
CA ILE A 2 0.59 9.04 11.93
C ILE A 2 0.04 10.07 10.94
N ASP A 3 0.90 10.60 10.07
CA ASP A 3 0.56 11.67 9.13
C ASP A 3 -0.19 11.12 7.90
N THR A 4 -1.39 10.59 8.18
CA THR A 4 -2.31 10.13 7.15
C THR A 4 -3.37 11.19 6.88
N ILE A 5 -3.87 11.18 5.65
CA ILE A 5 -4.98 11.98 5.15
C ILE A 5 -6.05 11.04 4.56
N ASP A 6 -7.21 11.60 4.25
CA ASP A 6 -8.17 10.89 3.41
C ASP A 6 -7.58 10.67 2.03
N VAL A 7 -7.94 9.56 1.40
CA VAL A 7 -7.41 9.21 0.07
C VAL A 7 -7.83 10.29 -0.92
N ARG A 8 -6.84 10.87 -1.61
CA ARG A 8 -7.12 11.91 -2.61
C ARG A 8 -8.00 11.34 -3.72
N PRO A 9 -9.02 12.07 -4.22
CA PRO A 9 -9.96 11.54 -5.20
C PRO A 9 -9.31 10.95 -6.46
N GLU A 10 -8.26 11.61 -6.94
CA GLU A 10 -7.47 11.24 -8.11
C GLU A 10 -6.47 10.11 -7.86
N GLU A 11 -6.35 9.64 -6.61
CA GLU A 11 -5.43 8.59 -6.15
C GLU A 11 -6.20 7.43 -5.49
N GLN A 12 -7.51 7.32 -5.73
CA GLN A 12 -8.37 6.26 -5.17
C GLN A 12 -8.00 4.86 -5.69
N LEU A 13 -8.09 3.89 -4.78
CA LEU A 13 -7.98 2.46 -5.10
C LEU A 13 -9.38 1.87 -5.20
N ASP A 14 -9.54 0.86 -6.06
CA ASP A 14 -10.75 0.05 -6.12
C ASP A 14 -10.83 -0.85 -4.88
N VAL A 15 -11.46 -0.32 -3.83
CA VAL A 15 -11.60 -1.02 -2.53
C VAL A 15 -12.38 -2.31 -2.67
N ALA A 16 -13.39 -2.36 -3.55
CA ALA A 16 -14.23 -3.54 -3.76
C ALA A 16 -13.43 -4.75 -4.28
N ARG A 17 -12.32 -4.49 -5.01
CA ARG A 17 -11.38 -5.53 -5.45
C ARG A 17 -10.20 -5.71 -4.50
N LEU A 18 -9.71 -4.62 -3.92
CA LEU A 18 -8.52 -4.63 -3.07
C LEU A 18 -8.79 -5.37 -1.76
N GLU A 19 -9.88 -5.07 -1.07
CA GLU A 19 -10.15 -5.64 0.26
C GLU A 19 -10.22 -7.17 0.23
N PRO A 20 -11.02 -7.83 -0.65
CA PRO A 20 -11.07 -9.29 -0.69
C PRO A 20 -9.71 -9.92 -1.00
N TYR A 21 -8.95 -9.33 -1.93
CA TYR A 21 -7.61 -9.81 -2.27
C TYR A 21 -6.67 -9.75 -1.07
N LEU A 22 -6.67 -8.63 -0.33
CA LEU A 22 -5.83 -8.48 0.86
C LEU A 22 -6.23 -9.45 1.98
N ARG A 23 -7.53 -9.69 2.18
CA ARG A 23 -8.01 -10.67 3.18
C ARG A 23 -7.52 -12.08 2.91
N GLU A 24 -7.43 -12.48 1.65
CA GLU A 24 -6.94 -13.79 1.25
C GLU A 24 -5.42 -13.93 1.44
N HIS A 25 -4.65 -12.84 1.30
CA HIS A 25 -3.19 -12.91 1.22
C HIS A 25 -2.45 -12.38 2.46
N LEU A 26 -3.09 -11.59 3.32
CA LEU A 26 -2.44 -10.98 4.49
C LEU A 26 -2.79 -11.72 5.79
N PRO A 27 -1.77 -12.13 6.57
CA PRO A 27 -2.01 -12.80 7.86
C PRO A 27 -2.59 -11.80 8.86
N GLY A 28 -3.78 -12.06 9.39
CA GLY A 28 -4.45 -11.17 10.35
C GLY A 28 -5.44 -10.18 9.74
N ALA A 29 -5.73 -10.25 8.43
CA ALA A 29 -6.66 -9.37 7.74
C ALA A 29 -8.16 -9.69 8.03
N GLN A 30 -8.54 -9.62 9.31
CA GLN A 30 -9.89 -9.86 9.82
C GLN A 30 -10.47 -8.59 10.46
N GLY A 31 -11.80 -8.51 10.58
CA GLY A 31 -12.46 -7.35 11.18
C GLY A 31 -12.61 -6.15 10.23
N PRO A 32 -12.94 -4.95 10.76
CA PRO A 32 -13.27 -3.77 9.95
C PRO A 32 -12.10 -3.30 9.07
N PHE A 33 -12.39 -3.05 7.80
CA PHE A 33 -11.42 -2.50 6.84
C PHE A 33 -11.45 -0.97 6.86
N THR A 34 -10.27 -0.34 6.93
CA THR A 34 -10.12 1.10 6.67
C THR A 34 -8.93 1.36 5.76
N LEU A 35 -9.06 2.37 4.91
CA LEU A 35 -8.03 2.81 3.97
C LEU A 35 -7.78 4.31 4.16
N ARG A 36 -6.52 4.65 4.40
CA ARG A 36 -6.03 6.02 4.57
C ARG A 36 -4.80 6.20 3.71
N GLN A 37 -4.49 7.44 3.31
CA GLN A 37 -3.31 7.72 2.51
C GLN A 37 -2.24 8.41 3.33
N PHE A 38 -0.96 8.11 3.12
CA PHE A 38 0.11 8.92 3.70
C PHE A 38 0.26 10.22 2.91
N GLY A 39 0.21 11.37 3.58
CA GLY A 39 0.23 12.67 2.92
C GLY A 39 1.60 13.05 2.35
N GLY A 40 2.67 12.50 2.92
CA GLY A 40 4.05 12.74 2.52
C GLY A 40 4.61 11.68 1.55
N GLY A 41 5.50 12.12 0.65
CA GLY A 41 6.18 11.28 -0.34
C GLY A 41 5.69 11.54 -1.76
N HIS A 42 6.63 11.71 -2.69
CA HIS A 42 6.32 12.07 -4.09
C HIS A 42 6.60 10.95 -5.10
N ALA A 43 7.31 9.89 -4.69
CA ALA A 43 7.65 8.82 -5.62
C ALA A 43 6.52 7.79 -5.76
N ASN A 44 6.16 7.11 -4.68
CA ASN A 44 5.11 6.08 -4.70
C ASN A 44 3.92 6.49 -3.85
N LEU A 45 2.72 6.17 -4.31
CA LEU A 45 1.51 6.30 -3.49
C LEU A 45 1.58 5.25 -2.39
N THR A 46 1.40 5.71 -1.16
CA THR A 46 1.50 4.89 0.05
C THR A 46 0.21 5.02 0.84
N TYR A 47 -0.37 3.90 1.22
CA TYR A 47 -1.64 3.83 1.93
C TYR A 47 -1.48 3.02 3.22
N LEU A 48 -2.12 3.48 4.28
CA LEU A 48 -2.35 2.71 5.49
C LEU A 48 -3.64 1.91 5.30
N VAL A 49 -3.52 0.60 5.34
CA VAL A 49 -4.65 -0.34 5.39
C VAL A 49 -4.75 -0.87 6.81
N ARG A 50 -5.94 -0.84 7.40
CA ARG A 50 -6.20 -1.52 8.68
C ARG A 50 -7.28 -2.57 8.55
N PHE A 51 -7.09 -3.66 9.27
CA PHE A 51 -8.04 -4.73 9.51
C PHE A 51 -8.18 -4.93 11.03
N GLY A 52 -9.16 -4.27 11.63
CA GLY A 52 -9.25 -4.15 13.09
C GLY A 52 -7.98 -3.54 13.67
N GLU A 53 -7.27 -4.28 14.52
CA GLU A 53 -6.00 -3.86 15.15
C GLU A 53 -4.77 -4.10 14.26
N HIS A 54 -4.90 -4.82 13.15
CA HIS A 54 -3.77 -5.10 12.26
C HIS A 54 -3.58 -3.97 11.26
N GLU A 55 -2.36 -3.48 11.14
CA GLU A 55 -1.97 -2.41 10.22
C GLU A 55 -1.03 -2.94 9.13
N TYR A 56 -1.26 -2.51 7.90
CA TYR A 56 -0.42 -2.81 6.75
C TYR A 56 -0.18 -1.54 5.94
N VAL A 57 0.93 -1.54 5.21
CA VAL A 57 1.25 -0.48 4.27
C VAL A 57 1.15 -1.02 2.85
N VAL A 58 0.30 -0.41 2.04
CA VAL A 58 0.20 -0.69 0.60
C VAL A 58 0.98 0.38 -0.14
N ARG A 59 1.91 -0.03 -1.01
CA ARG A 59 2.71 0.86 -1.85
C ARG A 59 2.48 0.52 -3.32
N ARG A 60 2.34 1.55 -4.14
CA ARG A 60 2.20 1.39 -5.60
C ARG A 60 2.83 2.57 -6.35
N PRO A 61 3.08 2.41 -7.67
CA PRO A 61 3.40 3.53 -8.53
C PRO A 61 2.22 4.53 -8.59
N PRO A 62 2.49 5.79 -8.96
CA PRO A 62 1.45 6.77 -9.27
C PRO A 62 0.39 6.25 -10.25
N LEU A 63 -0.81 6.82 -10.20
CA LEU A 63 -1.82 6.58 -11.23
C LEU A 63 -1.44 7.35 -12.50
N GLY A 64 -1.67 6.73 -13.67
CA GLY A 64 -1.32 7.32 -14.96
C GLY A 64 0.00 6.79 -15.54
N PRO A 65 0.50 7.41 -16.62
CA PRO A 65 1.70 6.95 -17.31
C PRO A 65 2.94 7.14 -16.43
N VAL A 66 3.70 6.06 -16.30
CA VAL A 66 4.97 6.04 -15.57
C VAL A 66 6.10 5.77 -16.56
N PRO A 67 7.22 6.53 -16.51
CA PRO A 67 8.37 6.26 -17.37
C PRO A 67 8.88 4.82 -17.25
N PRO A 68 9.35 4.18 -18.34
CA PRO A 68 9.89 2.83 -18.29
C PRO A 68 10.98 2.69 -17.22
N GLY A 69 10.84 1.70 -16.34
CA GLY A 69 11.81 1.40 -15.26
C GLY A 69 11.73 2.32 -14.03
N ALA A 70 10.91 3.38 -14.07
CA ALA A 70 10.59 4.15 -12.88
C ALA A 70 9.56 3.40 -12.02
N HIS A 71 9.64 3.57 -10.70
CA HIS A 71 8.69 2.98 -9.73
C HIS A 71 8.54 1.45 -9.84
N ASP A 72 9.64 0.73 -10.11
CA ASP A 72 9.63 -0.73 -10.16
C ASP A 72 9.41 -1.34 -8.77
N MET A 73 8.14 -1.57 -8.43
CA MET A 73 7.74 -2.19 -7.17
C MET A 73 8.17 -3.65 -7.06
N ARG A 74 8.41 -4.36 -8.18
CA ARG A 74 8.91 -5.74 -8.12
C ARG A 74 10.37 -5.75 -7.67
N ARG A 75 11.17 -4.81 -8.15
CA ARG A 75 12.54 -4.61 -7.68
C ARG A 75 12.56 -4.19 -6.21
N GLU A 76 11.70 -3.26 -5.79
CA GLU A 76 11.57 -2.84 -4.39
C GLU A 76 11.21 -4.03 -3.48
N TYR A 77 10.17 -4.80 -3.85
CA TYR A 77 9.78 -6.02 -3.14
C TYR A 77 10.94 -7.00 -3.00
N ARG A 78 11.64 -7.32 -4.10
CA ARG A 78 12.76 -8.27 -4.09
C ARG A 78 13.85 -7.83 -3.11
N VAL A 79 14.28 -6.57 -3.18
CA VAL A 79 15.33 -6.04 -2.31
C VAL A 79 14.89 -6.10 -0.85
N LEU A 80 13.70 -5.61 -0.53
CA LEU A 80 13.19 -5.59 0.84
C LEU A 80 12.99 -7.00 1.42
N SER A 81 12.43 -7.94 0.64
CA SER A 81 12.25 -9.33 1.08
C SER A 81 13.58 -10.03 1.32
N THR A 82 14.60 -9.78 0.48
CA THR A 82 15.95 -10.33 0.70
C THR A 82 16.59 -9.74 1.96
N LEU A 83 16.47 -8.42 2.17
CA LEU A 83 16.99 -7.78 3.38
C LEU A 83 16.31 -8.30 4.65
N HIS A 84 14.98 -8.40 4.67
CA HIS A 84 14.22 -8.92 5.80
C HIS A 84 14.54 -10.39 6.12
N ALA A 85 14.91 -11.20 5.13
CA ALA A 85 15.30 -12.59 5.37
C ALA A 85 16.72 -12.72 5.94
N GLY A 86 17.59 -11.73 5.70
CA GLY A 86 19.01 -11.77 6.07
C GLY A 86 19.37 -11.02 7.35
N PHE A 87 18.50 -10.14 7.85
CA PHE A 87 18.67 -9.31 9.05
C PHE A 87 17.41 -9.36 9.90
#